data_AF-A0A1G7C516-F1
#
_entry.id   AF-A0A1G7C516-F1
#
_cell.length_a   1.000
_cell.length_b   1.000
_cell.length_c   1.000
_cell.angle_alpha   90.00
_cell.angle_beta   90.00
_cell.angle_gamma   90.00
#
_symmetry.space_group_name_H-M   'P 1'
#
loop_
_entity.id
_entity.type
_entity.pdbx_description
1 polymer ?
#
loop_
_entity_poly.entity_id
_entity_poly.type
_entity_poly.pdbx_seq_one_letter_code
_entity_poly.pdbx_strand_id
1 'polypeptide(L)' 'MSAIESVLQERRVFAPSEQTVAGATVSGMEAYKALCAEAERDYEGFWARLARETL' A
#
# COMPACT_ATOMS: atom_id res chain seq x y z
N MET A 1 -20.97 -36.53 5.68
CA MET A 1 -21.53 -35.36 6.40
C MET A 1 -20.62 -34.18 6.09
N SER A 2 -21.05 -33.25 5.23
CA SER A 2 -20.31 -32.01 4.97
C SER A 2 -20.78 -30.99 6.00
N ALA A 3 -19.88 -30.59 6.91
CA ALA A 3 -20.17 -29.54 7.87
C ALA A 3 -20.28 -28.22 7.09
N ILE A 4 -21.41 -27.51 7.22
CA ILE A 4 -21.53 -26.15 6.71
C ILE A 4 -20.67 -25.26 7.61
N GLU A 5 -19.43 -25.01 7.21
CA GLU A 5 -18.60 -23.95 7.78
C GLU A 5 -19.01 -22.62 7.15
N SER A 6 -20.14 -22.08 7.58
CA SER A 6 -20.48 -20.67 7.32
C SER A 6 -19.64 -19.81 8.24
N VAL A 7 -18.36 -19.61 7.89
CA VAL A 7 -17.51 -18.61 8.53
C VAL A 7 -17.96 -17.25 8.01
N LEU A 8 -18.49 -16.39 8.88
CA LEU A 8 -18.90 -15.04 8.53
C LEU A 8 -17.71 -14.30 7.92
N GLN A 9 -17.75 -14.06 6.60
CA GLN A 9 -16.74 -13.25 5.92
C GLN A 9 -17.06 -11.78 6.12
N GLU A 10 -16.51 -11.19 7.18
CA GLU A 10 -16.59 -9.75 7.42
C GLU A 10 -15.72 -9.01 6.39
N ARG A 11 -16.36 -8.24 5.50
CA ARG A 11 -15.68 -7.45 4.44
C ARG A 11 -15.59 -5.96 4.76
N ARG A 12 -15.81 -5.57 6.02
CA ARG A 12 -15.72 -4.16 6.42
C ARG A 12 -14.32 -3.65 6.20
N VAL A 13 -14.22 -2.60 5.40
CA VAL A 13 -13.00 -1.82 5.22
C VAL A 13 -13.14 -0.55 6.03
N PHE A 14 -12.22 -0.33 6.96
CA PHE A 14 -12.15 0.90 7.74
C PHE A 14 -11.06 1.77 7.12
N ALA A 15 -11.48 2.82 6.41
CA ALA A 15 -10.53 3.77 5.86
C ALA A 15 -9.84 4.55 6.99
N PRO A 16 -8.56 4.91 6.83
CA PRO A 16 -7.90 5.84 7.74
C PRO A 16 -8.63 7.19 7.76
N SER A 17 -8.56 7.90 8.87
CA SER A 17 -9.11 9.26 8.97
C SER A 17 -8.41 10.22 8.02
N GLU A 18 -9.09 11.28 7.59
CA GLU A 18 -8.56 12.27 6.65
C GLU A 18 -7.26 12.93 7.15
N GLN A 19 -7.13 13.12 8.46
CA GLN A 19 -5.89 13.64 9.07
C GLN A 19 -4.70 12.70 8.85
N THR A 20 -4.91 11.38 8.98
CA THR A 20 -3.87 10.38 8.73
C THR A 20 -3.54 10.30 7.24
N VAL A 21 -4.53 10.45 6.35
CA VAL A 21 -4.29 10.50 4.91
C VAL A 21 -3.49 11.74 4.51
N ALA A 22 -3.79 12.90 5.11
CA ALA A 22 -3.09 14.15 4.82
C ALA A 22 -1.64 14.16 5.32
N GLY A 23 -1.36 13.49 6.44
CA GLY A 23 -0.01 13.35 6.99
C GLY A 23 0.81 12.17 6.44
N ALA A 24 0.26 11.41 5.49
CA ALA A 24 0.93 10.23 4.96
C ALA A 24 2.09 10.62 4.05
N THR A 25 3.23 9.94 4.20
CA THR A 25 4.39 10.07 3.31
C THR A 25 4.06 9.68 1.86
N VAL A 26 3.06 8.81 1.69
CA VAL A 26 2.58 8.37 0.38
C VAL A 26 1.16 8.90 0.20
N SER A 27 0.91 9.63 -0.89
CA SER A 27 -0.37 10.29 -1.20
C SER A 27 -1.45 9.30 -1.65
N GLY A 28 -1.77 8.33 -0.79
CA GLY A 28 -2.80 7.33 -0.99
C GLY A 28 -2.36 6.11 -1.79
N MET A 29 -3.35 5.25 -2.07
CA MET A 29 -3.13 3.91 -2.61
C MET A 29 -2.60 3.91 -4.05
N GLU A 30 -3.00 4.88 -4.87
CA GLU A 30 -2.55 4.99 -6.26
C GLU A 30 -1.08 5.40 -6.34
N ALA A 31 -0.64 6.34 -5.50
CA ALA A 31 0.77 6.71 -5.38
C ALA A 31 1.61 5.53 -4.90
N TYR A 32 1.12 4.76 -3.92
CA TYR A 32 1.78 3.53 -3.48
C TYR A 32 1.92 2.51 -4.61
N LYS A 33 0.85 2.24 -5.35
CA LYS A 33 0.90 1.28 -6.48
C LYS A 33 1.88 1.73 -7.56
N ALA A 34 1.96 3.03 -7.83
CA ALA A 34 2.94 3.57 -8.77
C ALA A 34 4.37 3.33 -8.29
N LEU A 35 4.65 3.55 -7.00
CA LEU A 35 5.96 3.26 -6.40
C LEU A 35 6.30 1.76 -6.47
N CYS A 36 5.33 0.88 -6.17
CA CYS A 36 5.52 -0.56 -6.31
C CYS A 36 5.81 -0.95 -7.76
N ALA A 37 5.11 -0.37 -8.73
CA ALA A 37 5.36 -0.64 -10.15
C ALA A 37 6.71 -0.11 -10.62
N GLU A 38 7.18 1.03 -10.10
CA GLU A 38 8.53 1.56 -10.36
C GLU A 38 9.58 0.59 -9.78
N ALA A 39 9.42 0.16 -8.53
CA ALA A 39 10.33 -0.77 -7.87
C ALA A 39 10.34 -2.17 -8.53
N GLU A 40 9.21 -2.65 -9.06
CA GLU A 40 9.14 -3.90 -9.83
C GLU A 40 9.86 -3.79 -11.18
N ARG A 41 9.82 -2.63 -11.82
CA ARG A 41 10.45 -2.39 -13.12
C ARG A 41 11.95 -2.13 -13.01
N ASP A 42 12.36 -1.35 -12.02
CA ASP A 42 13.74 -0.96 -11.80
C ASP A 42 14.02 -0.82 -10.30
N TYR A 43 14.26 -1.97 -9.67
CA TYR A 43 14.52 -2.06 -8.25
C TYR A 43 15.78 -1.27 -7.82
N GLU A 44 16.88 -1.43 -8.56
CA GLU A 44 18.15 -0.78 -8.22
C GLU A 44 18.09 0.73 -8.45
N GLY A 45 17.49 1.18 -9.56
CA GLY A 45 17.29 2.59 -9.86
C GLY A 45 16.36 3.28 -8.86
N PHE A 46 15.28 2.60 -8.43
CA PHE A 46 14.38 3.08 -7.39
C PHE A 46 15.12 3.37 -6.08
N TRP A 47 15.91 2.41 -5.59
CA TRP A 47 16.67 2.60 -4.34
C TRP A 47 17.82 3.59 -4.48
N ALA A 48 18.49 3.63 -5.62
CA ALA A 48 19.56 4.60 -5.86
C ALA A 48 19.02 6.04 -5.90
N ARG A 49 17.84 6.25 -6.50
CA ARG A 49 17.14 7.53 -6.50
C ARG A 49 16.72 7.92 -5.08
N LEU A 50 16.06 7.02 -4.36
CA LEU A 50 15.61 7.27 -2.99
C LEU A 50 16.78 7.64 -2.07
N ALA A 51 17.88 6.90 -2.14
CA ALA A 51 19.06 7.17 -1.34
C ALA A 51 19.63 8.58 -1.60
N ARG A 52 19.65 9.04 -2.85
CA ARG A 52 20.12 10.39 -3.22
C ARG A 52 19.19 11.50 -2.74
N GLU A 53 17.89 11.23 -2.68
CA GLU A 53 16.89 12.21 -2.22
C GLU A 53 16.87 12.37 -0.69
N THR A 54 17.31 11.35 0.06
CA THR A 54 17.26 11.33 1.54
C THR A 54 18.61 11.49 2.24
N LEU A 55 19.71 11.64 1.50
CA LEU A 55 21.06 11.91 2.01
C LEU A 55 21.36 13.41 1.96
#